data_AF-A0A844ITP0-F1
#
_entry.id   AF-A0A844ITP0-F1
#
_cell.length_a   1.000
_cell.length_b   1.000
_cell.length_c   1.000
_cell.angle_alpha   90.00
_cell.angle_beta   90.00
_cell.angle_gamma   90.00
#
_symmetry.space_group_name_H-M   'P 1'
#
loop_
_entity.id
_entity.type
_entity.pdbx_description
1 polymer ?
#
loop_
_entity_poly.entity_id
_entity_poly.type
_entity_poly.pdbx_seq_one_letter_code
_entity_poly.pdbx_strand_id
1 'polypeptide(L)'
;MTNKFREFIQKVGSGTHTSDNLTRAEAATATKMMLLGEATPAQIGAFLIAHRIKRPTGEELAGMLDSYYEIGPKLLPIAQPVIVLGVPYDGRTRTAPINIITALLLAAAGQPVIMHGGDRLPTKYGLPLIEIWQGLGIDWTGLSLEQTQQVFEQTGIGFIYTPKHFPLNQTLWEYREQLGKRPPLATMELIWCPYTSDAHIIAGFVHPPTEGMFQTALGLRGVNKYTFIKGLEGSCDLPRDRTAIIGLSSSNPEVLTRLQLAPSEYGFITKNVPLTTTEELIKEMQGILTGKTSELSQTALWNGGFYLWRTGICSDMQAGIDTATELISSGVLAAKLQQINTLLQRF
;
A
#
# COMPACT_ATOMS: atom_id res chain seq x y z
N MET A 1 26.45 12.07 20.52
CA MET A 1 26.34 11.35 19.23
C MET A 1 26.73 9.90 19.46
N THR A 2 25.82 8.96 19.23
CA THR A 2 26.13 7.53 19.39
C THR A 2 27.04 7.07 18.24
N ASN A 3 28.22 6.51 18.58
CA ASN A 3 29.12 5.91 17.58
C ASN A 3 28.44 4.77 16.80
N LYS A 4 27.41 4.17 17.38
CA LYS A 4 26.67 3.03 16.82
C LYS A 4 26.08 3.28 15.43
N PHE A 5 25.45 4.43 15.18
CA PHE A 5 24.82 4.66 13.87
C PHE A 5 25.85 4.78 12.74
N ARG A 6 27.06 5.26 13.05
CA ARG A 6 28.16 5.34 12.10
C ARG A 6 28.57 3.96 11.60
N GLU A 7 28.49 2.92 12.43
CA GLU A 7 28.81 1.54 12.04
C GLU A 7 27.85 1.05 10.95
N PHE A 8 26.56 1.37 11.05
CA PHE A 8 25.58 1.03 10.01
C PHE A 8 25.90 1.72 8.67
N ILE A 9 26.28 3.00 8.71
CA ILE A 9 26.70 3.73 7.50
C ILE A 9 27.94 3.10 6.89
N GLN A 10 28.95 2.76 7.69
CA GLN A 10 30.18 2.12 7.22
C GLN A 10 29.88 0.77 6.56
N LYS A 11 28.98 -0.02 7.14
CA LYS A 11 28.61 -1.34 6.61
C LYS A 11 27.91 -1.24 5.25
N VAL A 12 26.92 -0.35 5.11
CA VAL A 12 26.18 -0.23 3.84
C VAL A 12 26.87 0.66 2.79
N GLY A 13 27.85 1.49 3.20
CA GLY A 13 28.43 2.55 2.39
C GLY A 13 29.93 2.44 2.11
N SER A 14 30.59 1.33 2.43
CA SER A 14 32.04 1.14 2.25
C SER A 14 32.49 0.96 0.79
N GLY A 15 31.57 0.76 -0.16
CA GLY A 15 31.85 0.65 -1.60
C GLY A 15 31.20 -0.56 -2.28
N THR A 16 31.26 -0.62 -3.62
CA THR A 16 30.56 -1.64 -4.41
C THR A 16 30.97 -3.09 -4.09
N HIS A 17 32.23 -3.31 -3.70
CA HIS A 17 32.78 -4.64 -3.42
C HIS A 17 33.05 -4.89 -1.93
N THR A 18 32.80 -3.89 -1.10
CA THR A 18 33.17 -3.87 0.32
C THR A 18 31.97 -3.59 1.22
N SER A 19 30.84 -3.15 0.65
CA SER A 19 29.58 -3.03 1.38
C SER A 19 29.04 -4.40 1.77
N ASP A 20 28.41 -4.43 2.92
CA ASP A 20 27.81 -5.62 3.49
C ASP A 20 26.36 -5.34 3.87
N ASN A 21 25.59 -6.41 4.03
CA ASN A 21 24.19 -6.33 4.42
C ASN A 21 24.08 -6.13 5.93
N LEU A 22 23.13 -5.30 6.35
CA LEU A 22 22.70 -5.33 7.74
C LEU A 22 21.95 -6.64 7.99
N THR A 23 22.18 -7.23 9.15
CA THR A 23 21.29 -8.25 9.72
C THR A 23 19.93 -7.64 10.03
N ARG A 24 18.90 -8.48 10.21
CA ARG A 24 17.56 -8.03 10.62
C ARG A 24 17.60 -7.11 11.86
N ALA A 25 18.37 -7.49 12.88
CA ALA A 25 18.47 -6.72 14.13
C ALA A 25 19.20 -5.38 13.95
N GLU A 26 20.24 -5.34 13.12
CA GLU A 26 20.94 -4.08 12.77
C GLU A 26 20.02 -3.15 11.98
N ALA A 27 19.29 -3.65 10.99
CA ALA A 27 18.33 -2.87 10.22
C ALA A 27 17.18 -2.33 11.08
N ALA A 28 16.68 -3.12 12.03
CA ALA A 28 15.71 -2.66 13.02
C ALA A 28 16.28 -1.56 13.93
N THR A 29 17.52 -1.74 14.41
CA THR A 29 18.17 -0.74 15.25
C THR A 29 18.39 0.56 14.47
N ALA A 30 18.94 0.49 13.26
CA ALA A 30 19.17 1.65 12.42
C ALA A 30 17.85 2.41 12.16
N THR A 31 16.80 1.70 11.75
CA THR A 31 15.49 2.30 11.46
C THR A 31 14.90 3.00 12.68
N LYS A 32 14.94 2.37 13.85
CA LYS A 32 14.46 2.96 15.11
C LYS A 32 15.25 4.20 15.50
N MET A 33 16.59 4.17 15.38
CA MET A 33 17.45 5.33 15.66
C MET A 33 17.14 6.51 14.73
N MET A 34 16.82 6.26 13.45
CA MET A 34 16.40 7.33 12.54
C MET A 34 15.03 7.91 12.91
N LEU A 35 14.06 7.05 13.25
CA LEU A 35 12.70 7.46 13.63
C LEU A 35 12.67 8.26 14.96
N LEU A 36 13.52 7.90 15.92
CA LEU A 36 13.60 8.56 17.23
C LEU A 36 14.53 9.79 17.24
N GLY A 37 15.11 10.16 16.09
CA GLY A 37 16.01 11.31 15.98
C GLY A 37 17.36 11.13 16.70
N GLU A 38 17.79 9.90 16.95
CA GLU A 38 19.07 9.59 17.59
C GLU A 38 20.27 9.73 16.64
N ALA A 39 20.03 9.56 15.34
CA ALA A 39 20.99 9.80 14.27
C ALA A 39 20.91 11.25 13.77
N THR A 40 22.05 11.86 13.45
CA THR A 40 22.06 13.24 12.94
C THR A 40 21.50 13.32 11.51
N PRO A 41 21.01 14.48 11.04
CA PRO A 41 20.53 14.63 9.67
C PRO A 41 21.53 14.17 8.60
N ALA A 42 22.83 14.49 8.79
CA ALA A 42 23.89 14.05 7.89
C ALA A 42 24.08 12.53 7.88
N GLN A 43 23.98 11.89 9.04
CA GLN A 43 24.04 10.43 9.17
C GLN A 43 22.86 9.75 8.48
N ILE A 44 21.64 10.25 8.69
CA ILE A 44 20.43 9.73 8.05
C ILE A 44 20.52 9.87 6.54
N GLY A 45 20.85 11.07 6.03
CA GLY A 45 21.01 11.30 4.59
C GLY A 45 22.05 10.37 3.95
N ALA A 46 23.22 10.23 4.59
CA ALA A 46 24.27 9.32 4.12
C ALA A 46 23.81 7.86 4.10
N PHE A 47 23.15 7.41 5.17
CA PHE A 47 22.62 6.05 5.27
C PHE A 47 21.59 5.75 4.17
N LEU A 48 20.59 6.63 4.00
CA LEU A 48 19.51 6.42 3.03
C LEU A 48 20.01 6.31 1.59
N ILE A 49 21.00 7.13 1.20
CA ILE A 49 21.58 7.07 -0.14
C ILE A 49 22.53 5.90 -0.31
N ALA A 50 23.41 5.63 0.65
CA ALA A 50 24.30 4.47 0.59
C ALA A 50 23.51 3.16 0.50
N HIS A 51 22.47 3.01 1.34
CA HIS A 51 21.61 1.83 1.35
C HIS A 51 20.79 1.69 0.05
N ARG A 52 20.33 2.81 -0.53
CA ARG A 52 19.68 2.82 -1.85
C ARG A 52 20.62 2.32 -2.95
N ILE A 53 21.88 2.77 -2.96
CA ILE A 53 22.88 2.38 -3.96
C ILE A 53 23.24 0.90 -3.82
N LYS A 54 23.50 0.43 -2.58
CA LYS A 54 23.73 -1.00 -2.27
C LYS A 54 22.55 -1.88 -2.70
N ARG A 55 21.33 -1.33 -2.57
CA ARG A 55 20.03 -2.02 -2.59
C ARG A 55 19.79 -2.83 -1.31
N PRO A 56 18.59 -2.74 -0.71
CA PRO A 56 18.28 -3.50 0.49
C PRO A 56 18.13 -4.98 0.19
N THR A 57 18.30 -5.84 1.18
CA THR A 57 17.87 -7.24 1.16
C THR A 57 16.49 -7.39 1.80
N GLY A 58 15.82 -8.52 1.57
CA GLY A 58 14.56 -8.81 2.26
C GLY A 58 14.71 -8.92 3.79
N GLU A 59 15.86 -9.38 4.29
CA GLU A 59 16.16 -9.40 5.72
C GLU A 59 16.25 -7.98 6.31
N GLU A 60 16.87 -7.05 5.58
CA GLU A 60 16.93 -5.64 5.98
C GLU A 60 15.53 -5.01 6.01
N LEU A 61 14.67 -5.33 5.04
CA LEU A 61 13.27 -4.88 5.04
C LEU A 61 12.49 -5.48 6.22
N ALA A 62 12.72 -6.74 6.59
CA ALA A 62 12.10 -7.34 7.78
C ALA A 62 12.48 -6.59 9.07
N GLY A 63 13.75 -6.21 9.19
CA GLY A 63 14.22 -5.40 10.33
C GLY A 63 13.57 -4.02 10.37
N MET A 64 13.45 -3.34 9.23
CA MET A 64 12.70 -2.07 9.14
C MET A 64 11.24 -2.21 9.59
N LEU A 65 10.58 -3.29 9.15
CA LEU A 65 9.21 -3.62 9.56
C LEU A 65 9.11 -3.91 11.07
N ASP A 66 10.14 -4.50 11.68
CA ASP A 66 10.18 -4.73 13.13
C ASP A 66 10.14 -3.43 13.90
N SER A 67 10.92 -2.42 13.48
CA SER A 67 10.85 -1.08 14.09
C SER A 67 9.48 -0.45 13.91
N TYR A 68 8.92 -0.50 12.69
CA TYR A 68 7.58 0.04 12.41
C TYR A 68 6.51 -0.67 13.25
N TYR A 69 6.65 -1.98 13.47
CA TYR A 69 5.76 -2.73 14.35
C TYR A 69 6.04 -2.45 15.83
N GLU A 70 7.25 -2.12 16.25
CA GLU A 70 7.50 -1.80 17.65
C GLU A 70 6.85 -0.47 18.04
N ILE A 71 7.08 0.59 17.24
CA ILE A 71 6.76 1.98 17.64
C ILE A 71 5.69 2.67 16.79
N GLY A 72 5.26 2.06 15.68
CA GLY A 72 4.28 2.63 14.76
C GLY A 72 2.82 2.38 15.17
N PRO A 73 1.87 3.11 14.57
CA PRO A 73 0.44 2.94 14.81
C PRO A 73 -0.06 1.61 14.28
N LYS A 74 -1.08 1.06 14.96
CA LYS A 74 -1.72 -0.20 14.57
C LYS A 74 -3.20 -0.16 14.90
N LEU A 75 -4.02 -0.67 14.00
CA LEU A 75 -5.41 -1.02 14.29
C LEU A 75 -5.48 -2.34 15.04
N LEU A 76 -6.48 -2.46 15.91
CA LEU A 76 -6.78 -3.64 16.71
C LEU A 76 -7.66 -4.62 15.95
N PRO A 77 -7.63 -5.92 16.34
CA PRO A 77 -8.26 -6.96 15.56
C PRO A 77 -9.77 -6.84 15.51
N ILE A 78 -10.34 -7.16 14.35
CA ILE A 78 -11.78 -7.37 14.15
C ILE A 78 -12.04 -8.84 13.78
N ALA A 79 -13.31 -9.25 13.82
CA ALA A 79 -13.68 -10.66 13.67
C ALA A 79 -13.41 -11.21 12.25
N GLN A 80 -13.50 -10.36 11.23
CA GLN A 80 -13.31 -10.78 9.84
C GLN A 80 -11.82 -10.75 9.44
N PRO A 81 -11.38 -11.63 8.53
CA PRO A 81 -10.05 -11.54 7.94
C PRO A 81 -9.84 -10.18 7.28
N VAL A 82 -8.67 -9.56 7.46
CA VAL A 82 -8.39 -8.21 6.96
C VAL A 82 -7.43 -8.27 5.79
N ILE A 83 -7.61 -7.40 4.80
CA ILE A 83 -6.58 -7.14 3.78
C ILE A 83 -5.91 -5.79 4.00
N VAL A 84 -4.64 -5.68 3.64
CA VAL A 84 -3.91 -4.40 3.61
C VAL A 84 -3.51 -4.10 2.16
N LEU A 85 -3.96 -2.98 1.62
CA LEU A 85 -3.61 -2.53 0.28
C LEU A 85 -2.41 -1.56 0.32
N GLY A 86 -1.22 -2.08 0.04
CA GLY A 86 0.01 -1.30 -0.04
C GLY A 86 0.15 -0.57 -1.37
N VAL A 87 0.35 0.75 -1.32
CA VAL A 87 0.58 1.61 -2.48
C VAL A 87 1.82 2.49 -2.29
N PRO A 88 2.50 2.92 -3.38
CA PRO A 88 3.61 3.86 -3.28
C PRO A 88 3.15 5.20 -2.70
N TYR A 89 3.82 5.64 -1.63
CA TYR A 89 3.48 6.90 -0.95
C TYR A 89 3.78 8.16 -1.78
N ASP A 90 4.65 8.07 -2.79
CA ASP A 90 4.89 9.18 -3.71
C ASP A 90 3.84 9.29 -4.84
N GLY A 91 2.76 8.51 -4.74
CA GLY A 91 1.52 8.71 -5.47
C GLY A 91 1.54 8.33 -6.96
N ARG A 92 0.43 8.66 -7.62
CA ARG A 92 0.19 8.45 -9.05
C ARG A 92 0.47 9.68 -9.88
N THR A 93 1.13 9.51 -11.02
CA THR A 93 1.38 10.63 -11.95
C THR A 93 0.92 10.34 -13.38
N ARG A 94 0.66 9.08 -13.74
CA ARG A 94 0.34 8.71 -15.13
C ARG A 94 -0.96 7.97 -15.28
N THR A 95 -1.29 7.06 -14.36
CA THR A 95 -2.51 6.23 -14.46
C THR A 95 -3.48 6.54 -13.35
N ALA A 96 -4.78 6.61 -13.67
CA ALA A 96 -5.85 6.85 -12.72
C ALA A 96 -5.85 5.74 -11.64
N PRO A 97 -5.63 6.07 -10.35
CA PRO A 97 -5.71 5.09 -9.26
C PRO A 97 -7.14 4.58 -9.08
N ILE A 98 -7.30 3.29 -8.79
CA ILE A 98 -8.63 2.66 -8.59
C ILE A 98 -8.80 1.98 -7.22
N ASN A 99 -7.74 1.96 -6.43
CA ASN A 99 -7.64 1.33 -5.11
C ASN A 99 -8.74 1.76 -4.12
N ILE A 100 -9.19 3.02 -4.09
CA ILE A 100 -10.28 3.45 -3.19
C ILE A 100 -11.63 2.84 -3.61
N ILE A 101 -11.95 2.83 -4.90
CA ILE A 101 -13.14 2.14 -5.41
C ILE A 101 -13.05 0.63 -5.14
N THR A 102 -11.86 0.06 -5.28
CA THR A 102 -11.59 -1.35 -4.96
C THR A 102 -11.82 -1.64 -3.47
N ALA A 103 -11.36 -0.76 -2.58
CA ALA A 103 -11.58 -0.89 -1.15
C ALA A 103 -13.07 -0.79 -0.78
N LEU A 104 -13.81 0.13 -1.41
CA LEU A 104 -15.27 0.26 -1.24
C LEU A 104 -16.01 -0.98 -1.74
N LEU A 105 -15.62 -1.55 -2.88
CA LEU A 105 -16.16 -2.82 -3.40
C LEU A 105 -15.99 -3.95 -2.37
N LEU A 106 -14.78 -4.11 -1.86
CA LEU A 106 -14.47 -5.18 -0.91
C LEU A 106 -15.20 -4.98 0.42
N ALA A 107 -15.22 -3.77 0.96
CA ALA A 107 -15.94 -3.47 2.19
C ALA A 107 -17.47 -3.63 2.02
N ALA A 108 -18.02 -3.29 0.86
CA ALA A 108 -19.43 -3.55 0.54
C ALA A 108 -19.74 -5.05 0.45
N ALA A 109 -18.78 -5.86 0.00
CA ALA A 109 -18.86 -7.32 -0.01
C ALA A 109 -18.47 -7.98 1.34
N GLY A 110 -18.27 -7.20 2.39
CA GLY A 110 -17.96 -7.70 3.74
C GLY A 110 -16.50 -8.09 3.99
N GLN A 111 -15.57 -7.74 3.09
CA GLN A 111 -14.13 -7.89 3.28
C GLN A 111 -13.52 -6.58 3.82
N PRO A 112 -13.08 -6.51 5.08
CA PRO A 112 -12.42 -5.34 5.61
C PRO A 112 -11.08 -5.06 4.93
N VAL A 113 -10.80 -3.77 4.73
CA VAL A 113 -9.63 -3.24 4.03
C VAL A 113 -8.98 -2.17 4.88
N ILE A 114 -7.67 -2.33 5.11
CA ILE A 114 -6.82 -1.27 5.64
C ILE A 114 -5.98 -0.69 4.49
N MET A 115 -5.97 0.63 4.42
CA MET A 115 -5.09 1.41 3.58
C MET A 115 -4.21 2.29 4.45
N HIS A 116 -3.08 2.74 3.93
CA HIS A 116 -2.17 3.62 4.66
C HIS A 116 -1.44 4.53 3.67
N GLY A 117 -1.09 5.72 4.12
CA GLY A 117 -0.45 6.73 3.29
C GLY A 117 -0.32 8.06 4.02
N GLY A 118 0.13 9.06 3.30
CA GLY A 118 0.28 10.42 3.80
C GLY A 118 0.07 11.44 2.69
N ASP A 119 0.72 12.58 2.83
CA ASP A 119 0.67 13.68 1.87
C ASP A 119 1.41 13.37 0.56
N ARG A 120 1.45 14.37 -0.33
CA ARG A 120 2.31 14.32 -1.52
C ARG A 120 3.77 14.21 -1.11
N LEU A 121 4.40 13.13 -1.54
CA LEU A 121 5.79 12.83 -1.21
C LEU A 121 6.69 12.80 -2.45
N PRO A 122 7.99 13.12 -2.28
CA PRO A 122 9.00 12.97 -3.30
C PRO A 122 9.21 11.48 -3.64
N THR A 123 9.64 11.15 -4.85
CA THR A 123 10.18 12.07 -5.87
C THR A 123 9.18 12.44 -6.95
N LYS A 124 8.01 11.78 -6.95
CA LYS A 124 7.00 11.96 -8.00
C LYS A 124 6.07 13.13 -7.71
N TYR A 125 5.78 13.42 -6.44
CA TYR A 125 4.68 14.31 -6.03
C TYR A 125 3.35 13.94 -6.69
N GLY A 126 3.13 12.64 -6.89
CA GLY A 126 1.92 12.12 -7.49
C GLY A 126 0.72 12.27 -6.55
N LEU A 127 -0.47 12.07 -7.10
CA LEU A 127 -1.72 12.08 -6.36
C LEU A 127 -1.70 10.98 -5.26
N PRO A 128 -1.78 11.37 -3.97
CA PRO A 128 -1.84 10.41 -2.86
C PRO A 128 -3.27 9.96 -2.60
N LEU A 129 -3.40 8.91 -1.78
CA LEU A 129 -4.72 8.38 -1.38
C LEU A 129 -5.57 9.40 -0.62
N ILE A 130 -4.94 10.22 0.24
CA ILE A 130 -5.67 11.16 1.10
C ILE A 130 -6.44 12.21 0.31
N GLU A 131 -5.85 12.74 -0.77
CA GLU A 131 -6.53 13.70 -1.64
C GLU A 131 -7.71 13.07 -2.40
N ILE A 132 -7.61 11.80 -2.74
CA ILE A 132 -8.72 11.09 -3.40
C ILE A 132 -9.87 10.88 -2.40
N TRP A 133 -9.56 10.44 -1.17
CA TRP A 133 -10.55 10.34 -0.10
C TRP A 133 -11.26 11.67 0.16
N GLN A 134 -10.51 12.76 0.27
CA GLN A 134 -11.05 14.11 0.50
C GLN A 134 -11.93 14.57 -0.68
N GLY A 135 -11.51 14.31 -1.93
CA GLY A 135 -12.34 14.58 -3.10
C GLY A 135 -13.66 13.78 -3.13
N LEU A 136 -13.68 12.61 -2.50
CA LEU A 136 -14.89 11.81 -2.27
C LEU A 136 -15.65 12.21 -1.00
N GLY A 137 -15.22 13.27 -0.30
CA GLY A 137 -15.90 13.80 0.89
C GLY A 137 -15.53 13.11 2.19
N ILE A 138 -14.45 12.32 2.24
CA ILE A 138 -13.96 11.63 3.43
C ILE A 138 -12.62 12.23 3.85
N ASP A 139 -12.58 12.88 5.02
CA ASP A 139 -11.34 13.44 5.56
C ASP A 139 -10.84 12.61 6.75
N TRP A 140 -9.73 11.91 6.54
CA TRP A 140 -9.07 11.12 7.58
C TRP A 140 -8.06 11.91 8.41
N THR A 141 -7.71 13.14 7.99
CA THR A 141 -6.54 13.85 8.54
C THR A 141 -6.73 14.30 9.99
N GLY A 142 -7.97 14.56 10.39
CA GLY A 142 -8.33 14.99 11.75
C GLY A 142 -8.47 13.84 12.75
N LEU A 143 -8.65 12.60 12.28
CA LEU A 143 -9.03 11.49 13.15
C LEU A 143 -7.88 11.02 14.04
N SER A 144 -8.19 10.72 15.30
CA SER A 144 -7.29 9.95 16.16
C SER A 144 -7.19 8.49 15.69
N LEU A 145 -6.23 7.74 16.22
CA LEU A 145 -6.11 6.32 15.90
C LEU A 145 -7.32 5.54 16.43
N GLU A 146 -7.84 5.92 17.59
CA GLU A 146 -9.04 5.33 18.20
C GLU A 146 -10.30 5.61 17.37
N GLN A 147 -10.46 6.84 16.85
CA GLN A 147 -11.55 7.15 15.92
C GLN A 147 -11.43 6.37 14.62
N THR A 148 -10.20 6.24 14.10
CA THR A 148 -9.92 5.41 12.92
C THR A 148 -10.29 3.95 13.18
N GLN A 149 -9.99 3.40 14.36
CA GLN A 149 -10.41 2.07 14.78
C GLN A 149 -11.93 1.92 14.79
N GLN A 150 -12.66 2.90 15.35
CA GLN A 150 -14.13 2.86 15.39
C GLN A 150 -14.76 2.88 13.99
N VAL A 151 -14.19 3.65 13.05
CA VAL A 151 -14.63 3.65 11.65
C VAL A 151 -14.34 2.30 11.01
N PHE A 152 -13.15 1.74 11.23
CA PHE A 152 -12.75 0.45 10.70
C PHE A 152 -13.67 -0.68 11.16
N GLU A 153 -13.97 -0.75 12.46
CA GLU A 153 -14.89 -1.75 13.04
C GLU A 153 -16.31 -1.68 12.46
N GLN A 154 -16.82 -0.48 12.19
CA GLN A 154 -18.21 -0.30 11.77
C GLN A 154 -18.41 -0.36 10.25
N THR A 155 -17.38 -0.02 9.48
CA THR A 155 -17.50 0.13 8.01
C THR A 155 -16.73 -0.92 7.24
N GLY A 156 -15.72 -1.52 7.87
CA GLY A 156 -14.72 -2.36 7.22
C GLY A 156 -13.61 -1.57 6.53
N ILE A 157 -13.56 -0.23 6.60
CA ILE A 157 -12.51 0.58 5.98
C ILE A 157 -11.70 1.31 7.06
N GLY A 158 -10.39 1.03 7.08
CA GLY A 158 -9.43 1.74 7.92
C GLY A 158 -8.40 2.48 7.06
N PHE A 159 -8.05 3.69 7.45
CA PHE A 159 -6.97 4.45 6.80
C PHE A 159 -6.00 5.01 7.84
N ILE A 160 -4.76 4.53 7.83
CA ILE A 160 -3.69 5.08 8.65
C ILE A 160 -3.08 6.27 7.92
N TYR A 161 -3.46 7.48 8.36
CA TYR A 161 -2.89 8.73 7.90
C TYR A 161 -1.59 9.02 8.64
N THR A 162 -0.48 8.63 8.02
CA THR A 162 0.86 8.64 8.62
C THR A 162 1.33 9.99 9.18
N PRO A 163 1.02 11.18 8.61
CA PRO A 163 1.42 12.46 9.20
C PRO A 163 0.80 12.68 10.60
N LYS A 164 -0.42 12.17 10.83
CA LYS A 164 -1.11 12.24 12.12
C LYS A 164 -0.79 11.07 13.05
N HIS A 165 -0.84 9.85 12.51
CA HIS A 165 -0.77 8.62 13.31
C HIS A 165 0.67 8.13 13.54
N PHE A 166 1.62 8.55 12.70
CA PHE A 166 3.02 8.18 12.83
C PHE A 166 3.96 9.39 12.61
N PRO A 167 3.88 10.43 13.46
CA PRO A 167 4.65 11.67 13.27
C PRO A 167 6.17 11.49 13.25
N LEU A 168 6.69 10.38 13.81
CA LEU A 168 8.11 10.02 13.73
C LEU A 168 8.61 9.83 12.28
N ASN A 169 7.72 9.53 11.34
CA ASN A 169 8.07 9.45 9.92
C ASN A 169 8.25 10.82 9.25
N GLN A 170 7.75 11.90 9.83
CA GLN A 170 7.74 13.23 9.21
C GLN A 170 9.17 13.70 8.87
N THR A 171 10.09 13.56 9.82
CA THR A 171 11.50 13.95 9.63
C THR A 171 12.17 13.13 8.52
N LEU A 172 11.82 11.84 8.37
CA LEU A 172 12.33 11.02 7.27
C LEU A 172 11.83 11.51 5.92
N TRP A 173 10.60 11.98 5.83
CA TRP A 173 10.06 12.54 4.60
C TRP A 173 10.71 13.88 4.21
N GLU A 174 11.00 14.74 5.19
CA GLU A 174 11.77 15.97 4.97
C GLU A 174 13.17 15.68 4.40
N TYR A 175 13.80 14.59 4.84
CA TYR A 175 15.07 14.16 4.24
C TYR A 175 14.89 13.56 2.84
N ARG A 176 13.80 12.81 2.60
CA ARG A 176 13.50 12.30 1.24
C ARG A 176 13.32 13.44 0.24
N GLU A 177 12.75 14.55 0.69
CA GLU A 177 12.58 15.78 -0.09
C GLU A 177 13.94 16.36 -0.50
N GLN A 178 14.80 16.59 0.49
CA GLN A 178 16.15 17.13 0.25
C GLN A 178 17.02 16.21 -0.62
N LEU A 179 16.87 14.89 -0.46
CA LEU A 179 17.64 13.90 -1.21
C LEU A 179 17.16 13.70 -2.66
N GLY A 180 15.90 13.98 -2.96
CA GLY A 180 15.33 13.80 -4.29
C GLY A 180 15.38 12.35 -4.80
N LYS A 181 15.43 11.36 -3.91
CA LYS A 181 15.47 9.91 -4.23
C LYS A 181 14.63 9.09 -3.26
N ARG A 182 14.05 7.99 -3.75
CA ARG A 182 13.33 7.01 -2.91
C ARG A 182 14.32 6.21 -2.04
N PRO A 183 14.25 6.23 -0.72
CA PRO A 183 15.07 5.35 0.10
C PRO A 183 14.52 3.92 0.11
N PRO A 184 15.29 2.94 0.63
CA PRO A 184 14.81 1.59 0.90
C PRO A 184 13.50 1.53 1.72
N LEU A 185 13.28 2.48 2.63
CA LEU A 185 12.02 2.62 3.37
C LEU A 185 10.80 2.71 2.45
N ALA A 186 10.91 3.38 1.29
CA ALA A 186 9.83 3.47 0.30
C ALA A 186 9.43 2.11 -0.30
N THR A 187 10.33 1.15 -0.27
CA THR A 187 10.06 -0.23 -0.70
C THR A 187 9.42 -1.03 0.43
N MET A 188 9.90 -0.86 1.67
CA MET A 188 9.30 -1.49 2.86
C MET A 188 7.86 -0.99 3.10
N GLU A 189 7.60 0.31 2.92
CA GLU A 189 6.28 0.93 3.08
C GLU A 189 5.19 0.20 2.26
N LEU A 190 5.53 -0.43 1.13
CA LEU A 190 4.58 -1.18 0.29
C LEU A 190 4.06 -2.47 0.92
N ILE A 191 4.76 -3.00 1.91
CA ILE A 191 4.40 -4.25 2.63
C ILE A 191 4.21 -4.00 4.12
N TRP A 192 4.11 -2.74 4.55
CA TRP A 192 3.81 -2.41 5.94
C TRP A 192 2.39 -2.82 6.30
N CYS A 193 2.24 -3.44 7.47
CA CYS A 193 0.95 -3.86 8.01
C CYS A 193 0.72 -3.16 9.35
N PRO A 194 -0.06 -2.06 9.39
CA PRO A 194 -0.42 -1.38 10.63
C PRO A 194 -1.64 -2.03 11.30
N TYR A 195 -1.56 -3.34 11.56
CA TYR A 195 -2.61 -4.15 12.17
C TYR A 195 -1.97 -5.17 13.11
N THR A 196 -2.59 -5.43 14.27
CA THR A 196 -1.98 -6.26 15.32
C THR A 196 -2.19 -7.77 15.14
N SER A 197 -3.05 -8.19 14.21
CA SER A 197 -3.34 -9.60 13.91
C SER A 197 -2.93 -9.97 12.48
N ASP A 198 -3.15 -11.22 12.09
CA ASP A 198 -2.89 -11.70 10.74
C ASP A 198 -3.74 -10.94 9.71
N ALA A 199 -3.09 -10.50 8.64
CA ALA A 199 -3.73 -9.85 7.51
C ALA A 199 -3.18 -10.38 6.19
N HIS A 200 -4.02 -10.26 5.15
CA HIS A 200 -3.60 -10.50 3.78
C HIS A 200 -2.93 -9.25 3.22
N ILE A 201 -1.61 -9.26 3.08
CA ILE A 201 -0.86 -8.13 2.54
C ILE A 201 -0.87 -8.15 1.01
N ILE A 202 -1.36 -7.07 0.40
CA ILE A 202 -1.31 -6.87 -1.05
C ILE A 202 -0.30 -5.77 -1.35
N ALA A 203 0.70 -6.07 -2.18
CA ALA A 203 1.73 -5.10 -2.52
C ALA A 203 1.99 -5.02 -4.02
N GLY A 204 2.11 -3.79 -4.52
CA GLY A 204 2.53 -3.51 -5.88
C GLY A 204 4.05 -3.44 -6.03
N PHE A 205 4.56 -3.78 -7.21
CA PHE A 205 5.96 -3.55 -7.58
C PHE A 205 6.13 -3.27 -9.08
N VAL A 206 7.27 -2.68 -9.45
CA VAL A 206 7.65 -2.46 -10.88
C VAL A 206 8.79 -3.38 -11.29
N HIS A 207 9.83 -3.47 -10.45
CA HIS A 207 11.04 -4.22 -10.74
C HIS A 207 10.95 -5.64 -10.15
N PRO A 208 11.13 -6.71 -10.95
CA PRO A 208 10.98 -8.09 -10.49
C PRO A 208 11.76 -8.46 -9.22
N PRO A 209 13.01 -7.99 -8.98
CA PRO A 209 13.74 -8.32 -7.76
C PRO A 209 13.03 -7.89 -6.46
N THR A 210 12.15 -6.89 -6.50
CA THR A 210 11.39 -6.43 -5.34
C THR A 210 10.48 -7.51 -4.78
N GLU A 211 9.95 -8.38 -5.63
CA GLU A 211 9.05 -9.45 -5.22
C GLU A 211 9.74 -10.48 -4.30
N GLY A 212 10.97 -10.88 -4.62
CA GLY A 212 11.75 -11.78 -3.77
C GLY A 212 12.14 -11.14 -2.44
N MET A 213 12.41 -9.83 -2.43
CA MET A 213 12.64 -9.07 -1.19
C MET A 213 11.39 -9.07 -0.29
N PHE A 214 10.21 -8.86 -0.87
CA PHE A 214 8.94 -8.91 -0.13
C PHE A 214 8.67 -10.30 0.43
N GLN A 215 8.82 -11.35 -0.38
CA GLN A 215 8.64 -12.73 0.07
C GLN A 215 9.53 -13.05 1.28
N THR A 216 10.83 -12.73 1.16
CA THR A 216 11.79 -12.95 2.25
C THR A 216 11.40 -12.15 3.51
N ALA A 217 11.08 -10.88 3.35
CA ALA A 217 10.75 -9.99 4.47
C ALA A 217 9.49 -10.46 5.22
N LEU A 218 8.43 -10.78 4.47
CA LEU A 218 7.16 -11.25 5.00
C LEU A 218 7.30 -12.65 5.63
N GLY A 219 8.08 -13.55 5.03
CA GLY A 219 8.38 -14.87 5.59
C GLY A 219 9.10 -14.80 6.94
N LEU A 220 10.14 -13.96 7.06
CA LEU A 220 10.84 -13.71 8.32
C LEU A 220 9.93 -13.10 9.41
N ARG A 221 8.88 -12.39 8.98
CA ARG A 221 7.84 -11.79 9.82
C ARG A 221 6.69 -12.73 10.15
N GLY A 222 6.68 -13.96 9.62
CA GLY A 222 5.61 -14.94 9.84
C GLY A 222 4.32 -14.65 9.07
N VAL A 223 4.34 -13.77 8.07
CA VAL A 223 3.17 -13.43 7.26
C VAL A 223 2.96 -14.49 6.19
N ASN A 224 1.87 -15.26 6.32
CA ASN A 224 1.60 -16.41 5.45
C ASN A 224 0.68 -16.10 4.26
N LYS A 225 -0.04 -14.98 4.29
CA LYS A 225 -1.00 -14.60 3.24
C LYS A 225 -0.60 -13.27 2.62
N TYR A 226 -0.08 -13.33 1.40
CA TYR A 226 0.24 -12.16 0.59
C TYR A 226 -0.06 -12.35 -0.90
N THR A 227 -0.20 -11.23 -1.61
CA THR A 227 -0.32 -11.13 -3.07
C THR A 227 0.58 -10.00 -3.55
N PHE A 228 1.48 -10.32 -4.48
CA PHE A 228 2.34 -9.34 -5.13
C PHE A 228 1.89 -9.12 -6.55
N ILE A 229 1.78 -7.87 -6.96
CA ILE A 229 1.26 -7.49 -8.28
C ILE A 229 2.32 -6.64 -8.97
N LYS A 230 2.70 -7.01 -10.20
CA LYS A 230 3.46 -6.11 -11.08
C LYS A 230 2.53 -5.03 -11.65
N GLY A 231 1.98 -4.21 -10.77
CA GLY A 231 0.88 -3.33 -11.06
C GLY A 231 1.30 -2.02 -11.71
N LEU A 232 0.31 -1.20 -12.03
CA LEU A 232 0.53 0.12 -12.60
C LEU A 232 1.37 0.94 -11.62
N GLU A 233 2.40 1.63 -12.12
CA GLU A 233 3.39 2.44 -11.39
C GLU A 233 3.86 1.94 -9.99
N GLY A 234 3.82 0.63 -9.75
CA GLY A 234 4.18 0.00 -8.48
C GLY A 234 3.08 -0.06 -7.42
N SER A 235 1.81 0.20 -7.75
CA SER A 235 0.68 -0.08 -6.84
C SER A 235 0.10 -1.47 -7.07
N CYS A 236 -0.86 -1.83 -6.25
CA CYS A 236 -1.67 -3.04 -6.38
C CYS A 236 -2.78 -2.95 -7.45
N ASP A 237 -2.80 -1.94 -8.32
CA ASP A 237 -3.78 -1.86 -9.42
C ASP A 237 -3.32 -2.73 -10.61
N LEU A 238 -4.20 -3.61 -11.09
CA LEU A 238 -3.95 -4.48 -12.24
C LEU A 238 -3.96 -3.67 -13.55
N PRO A 239 -3.01 -3.91 -14.46
CA PRO A 239 -3.05 -3.31 -15.79
C PRO A 239 -4.19 -3.88 -16.64
N ARG A 240 -4.72 -3.07 -17.56
CA ARG A 240 -5.69 -3.48 -18.60
C ARG A 240 -5.07 -3.55 -20.00
N ASP A 241 -3.93 -2.90 -20.21
CA ASP A 241 -3.22 -2.87 -21.50
C ASP A 241 -2.22 -4.01 -21.71
N ARG A 242 -2.07 -4.90 -20.73
CA ARG A 242 -1.19 -6.07 -20.78
C ARG A 242 -1.64 -7.14 -19.77
N THR A 243 -1.17 -8.37 -19.95
CA THR A 243 -1.33 -9.45 -18.98
C THR A 243 -0.83 -9.01 -17.60
N ALA A 244 -1.70 -9.15 -16.59
CA ALA A 244 -1.34 -8.94 -15.20
C ALA A 244 -0.41 -10.07 -14.75
N ILE A 245 0.68 -9.72 -14.07
CA ILE A 245 1.66 -10.67 -13.51
C ILE A 245 1.55 -10.60 -12.00
N ILE A 246 1.19 -11.73 -11.39
CA ILE A 246 0.81 -11.81 -9.99
C ILE A 246 1.55 -12.99 -9.32
N GLY A 247 2.16 -12.73 -8.17
CA GLY A 247 2.76 -13.73 -7.29
C GLY A 247 1.89 -13.92 -6.05
N LEU A 248 1.51 -15.16 -5.76
CA LEU A 248 0.69 -15.50 -4.61
C LEU A 248 1.52 -16.29 -3.59
N SER A 249 1.25 -16.05 -2.30
CA SER A 249 1.63 -16.99 -1.24
C SER A 249 1.15 -18.41 -1.58
N SER A 250 1.99 -19.40 -1.29
CA SER A 250 1.71 -20.82 -1.55
C SER A 250 1.91 -21.66 -0.27
N SER A 251 1.56 -22.94 -0.32
CA SER A 251 1.83 -23.86 0.78
C SER A 251 3.33 -24.06 1.04
N ASN A 252 4.18 -23.82 0.03
CA ASN A 252 5.62 -23.74 0.20
C ASN A 252 6.04 -22.26 0.32
N PRO A 253 6.50 -21.79 1.50
CA PRO A 253 6.86 -20.39 1.70
C PRO A 253 8.02 -19.92 0.81
N GLU A 254 8.82 -20.83 0.26
CA GLU A 254 9.94 -20.52 -0.65
C GLU A 254 9.49 -20.26 -2.09
N VAL A 255 8.27 -20.68 -2.48
CA VAL A 255 7.79 -20.61 -3.86
C VAL A 255 6.52 -19.76 -3.96
N LEU A 256 6.52 -18.82 -4.91
CA LEU A 256 5.33 -18.06 -5.28
C LEU A 256 4.51 -18.84 -6.32
N THR A 257 3.22 -19.00 -6.06
CA THR A 257 2.29 -19.44 -7.11
C THR A 257 2.12 -18.31 -8.12
N ARG A 258 2.36 -18.59 -9.40
CA ARG A 258 2.26 -17.60 -10.48
C ARG A 258 0.87 -17.58 -11.06
N LEU A 259 0.29 -16.39 -11.12
CA LEU A 259 -0.97 -16.13 -11.79
C LEU A 259 -0.75 -15.09 -12.88
N GLN A 260 -1.25 -15.39 -14.07
CA GLN A 260 -1.28 -14.49 -15.21
C GLN A 260 -2.73 -14.34 -15.66
N LEU A 261 -3.20 -13.10 -15.78
CA LEU A 261 -4.56 -12.80 -16.21
C LEU A 261 -4.50 -11.86 -17.39
N ALA A 262 -4.99 -12.28 -18.55
CA ALA A 262 -5.10 -11.42 -19.71
C ALA A 262 -6.45 -10.70 -19.68
N PRO A 263 -6.48 -9.35 -19.62
CA PRO A 263 -7.75 -8.59 -19.56
C PRO A 263 -8.71 -8.94 -20.71
N SER A 264 -8.19 -9.25 -21.90
CA SER A 264 -8.95 -9.64 -23.08
C SER A 264 -9.74 -10.95 -22.92
N GLU A 265 -9.29 -11.87 -22.07
CA GLU A 265 -10.02 -13.13 -21.77
C GLU A 265 -11.31 -12.87 -20.99
N TYR A 266 -11.42 -11.69 -20.36
CA TYR A 266 -12.57 -11.27 -19.55
C TYR A 266 -13.31 -10.08 -20.18
N GLY A 267 -13.14 -9.85 -21.48
CA GLY A 267 -13.85 -8.79 -22.21
C GLY A 267 -13.28 -7.38 -22.05
N PHE A 268 -12.16 -7.20 -21.34
CA PHE A 268 -11.50 -5.89 -21.21
C PHE A 268 -10.49 -5.69 -22.35
N ILE A 269 -10.86 -4.88 -23.34
CA ILE A 269 -10.07 -4.63 -24.57
C ILE A 269 -9.40 -3.25 -24.61
N THR A 270 -9.54 -2.42 -23.58
CA THR A 270 -9.07 -1.02 -23.60
C THR A 270 -7.78 -0.79 -22.80
N LYS A 271 -7.19 0.39 -22.98
CA LYS A 271 -5.93 0.81 -22.35
C LYS A 271 -6.14 1.22 -20.89
N ASN A 272 -5.04 1.29 -20.13
CA ASN A 272 -5.07 1.92 -18.80
C ASN A 272 -5.57 3.36 -18.91
N VAL A 273 -6.46 3.75 -18.00
CA VAL A 273 -7.00 5.11 -17.94
C VAL A 273 -5.89 6.06 -17.45
N PRO A 274 -5.55 7.12 -18.20
CA PRO A 274 -4.54 8.07 -17.76
C PRO A 274 -5.07 8.90 -16.59
N LEU A 275 -4.16 9.31 -15.70
CA LEU A 275 -4.47 10.35 -14.72
C LEU A 275 -4.34 11.71 -15.41
N THR A 276 -5.46 12.42 -15.54
CA THR A 276 -5.51 13.78 -16.09
C THR A 276 -5.39 14.81 -14.96
N THR A 277 -6.51 15.20 -14.36
CA THR A 277 -6.57 16.06 -13.18
C THR A 277 -7.22 15.33 -12.01
N THR A 278 -6.95 15.78 -10.78
CA THR A 278 -7.61 15.24 -9.59
C THR A 278 -9.13 15.45 -9.67
N GLU A 279 -9.58 16.63 -10.10
CA GLU A 279 -11.01 16.94 -10.20
C GLU A 279 -11.75 16.00 -11.17
N GLU A 280 -11.18 15.76 -12.36
CA GLU A 280 -11.76 14.84 -13.35
C GLU A 280 -11.81 13.40 -12.81
N LEU A 281 -10.73 12.94 -12.16
CA LEU A 281 -10.70 11.62 -11.53
C LEU A 281 -11.81 11.47 -10.49
N ILE A 282 -11.97 12.47 -9.61
CA ILE A 282 -13.00 12.45 -8.56
C ILE A 282 -14.39 12.42 -9.18
N LYS A 283 -14.65 13.22 -10.22
CA LYS A 283 -15.92 13.22 -10.94
C LYS A 283 -16.21 11.87 -11.59
N GLU A 284 -15.20 11.23 -12.17
CA GLU A 284 -15.34 9.87 -12.71
C GLU A 284 -15.63 8.84 -11.62
N MET A 285 -14.91 8.90 -10.49
CA MET A 285 -15.15 8.03 -9.35
C MET A 285 -16.56 8.20 -8.76
N GLN A 286 -17.04 9.43 -8.60
CA GLN A 286 -18.42 9.71 -8.20
C GLN A 286 -19.45 9.15 -9.21
N GLY A 287 -19.11 9.17 -10.50
CA GLY A 287 -19.86 8.46 -11.52
C GLY A 287 -19.94 6.94 -11.25
N ILE A 288 -18.82 6.30 -10.93
CA ILE A 288 -18.80 4.86 -10.59
C ILE A 288 -19.69 4.58 -9.37
N LEU A 289 -19.62 5.41 -8.32
CA LEU A 289 -20.44 5.23 -7.12
C LEU A 289 -21.96 5.28 -7.40
N THR A 290 -22.36 5.91 -8.51
CA THR A 290 -23.77 6.01 -8.94
C THR A 290 -24.11 5.05 -10.10
N GLY A 291 -23.23 4.10 -10.40
CA GLY A 291 -23.44 3.09 -11.46
C GLY A 291 -23.14 3.58 -12.88
N LYS A 292 -22.57 4.77 -13.05
CA LYS A 292 -22.24 5.29 -14.39
C LYS A 292 -21.12 4.49 -15.03
N THR A 293 -21.37 4.00 -16.24
CA THR A 293 -20.35 3.33 -17.05
C THR A 293 -19.34 4.34 -17.64
N SER A 294 -18.06 4.02 -17.51
CA SER A 294 -16.91 4.73 -18.08
C SER A 294 -15.70 3.79 -18.21
N GLU A 295 -14.61 4.23 -18.85
CA GLU A 295 -13.35 3.48 -18.86
C GLU A 295 -12.78 3.25 -17.45
N LEU A 296 -12.95 4.22 -16.54
CA LEU A 296 -12.55 4.02 -15.15
C LEU A 296 -13.43 2.98 -14.44
N SER A 297 -14.74 2.93 -14.74
CA SER A 297 -15.63 1.89 -14.20
C SER A 297 -15.20 0.48 -14.65
N GLN A 298 -14.75 0.32 -15.90
CA GLN A 298 -14.22 -0.96 -16.39
C GLN A 298 -12.92 -1.34 -15.66
N THR A 299 -12.12 -0.34 -15.28
CA THR A 299 -10.94 -0.54 -14.42
C THR A 299 -11.33 -0.96 -13.00
N ALA A 300 -12.43 -0.42 -12.47
CA ALA A 300 -13.00 -0.85 -11.20
C ALA A 300 -13.51 -2.29 -11.24
N LEU A 301 -14.21 -2.69 -12.30
CA LEU A 301 -14.68 -4.07 -12.49
C LEU A 301 -13.53 -5.06 -12.59
N TRP A 302 -12.50 -4.74 -13.38
CA TRP A 302 -11.31 -5.57 -13.53
C TRP A 302 -10.58 -5.78 -12.20
N ASN A 303 -10.35 -4.72 -11.44
CA ASN A 303 -9.66 -4.84 -10.14
C ASN A 303 -10.58 -5.46 -9.09
N GLY A 304 -11.82 -4.99 -9.00
CA GLY A 304 -12.85 -5.49 -8.08
C GLY A 304 -13.05 -6.98 -8.20
N GLY A 305 -13.27 -7.48 -9.42
CA GLY A 305 -13.46 -8.90 -9.66
C GLY A 305 -12.25 -9.74 -9.26
N PHE A 306 -11.04 -9.27 -9.57
CA PHE A 306 -9.82 -9.93 -9.11
C PHE A 306 -9.76 -10.01 -7.59
N TYR A 307 -10.04 -8.91 -6.88
CA TYR A 307 -9.92 -8.90 -5.42
C TYR A 307 -11.03 -9.68 -4.73
N LEU A 308 -12.27 -9.65 -5.24
CA LEU A 308 -13.38 -10.46 -4.73
C LEU A 308 -13.10 -11.97 -4.88
N TRP A 309 -12.54 -12.37 -6.02
CA TRP A 309 -12.05 -13.74 -6.19
C TRP A 309 -10.88 -14.03 -5.24
N ARG A 310 -9.89 -13.14 -5.19
CA ARG A 310 -8.65 -13.36 -4.43
C ARG A 310 -8.88 -13.47 -2.93
N THR A 311 -9.91 -12.81 -2.40
CA THR A 311 -10.29 -12.89 -0.98
C THR A 311 -11.17 -14.09 -0.67
N GLY A 312 -11.64 -14.81 -1.70
CA GLY A 312 -12.49 -15.99 -1.57
C GLY A 312 -13.98 -15.68 -1.48
N ILE A 313 -14.39 -14.42 -1.73
CA ILE A 313 -15.81 -14.05 -1.81
C ILE A 313 -16.43 -14.65 -3.06
N CYS A 314 -15.70 -14.66 -4.17
CA CYS A 314 -16.13 -15.26 -5.43
C CYS A 314 -15.27 -16.49 -5.78
N SER A 315 -15.85 -17.45 -6.50
CA SER A 315 -15.17 -18.70 -6.89
C SER A 315 -14.04 -18.49 -7.91
N ASP A 316 -14.22 -17.50 -8.80
CA ASP A 316 -13.34 -17.22 -9.92
C ASP A 316 -13.44 -15.75 -10.34
N MET A 317 -12.60 -15.38 -11.32
CA MET A 317 -12.52 -14.03 -11.85
C MET A 317 -13.83 -13.53 -12.48
N GLN A 318 -14.57 -14.40 -13.20
CA GLN A 318 -15.80 -13.99 -13.86
C GLN A 318 -16.91 -13.71 -12.84
N ALA A 319 -17.09 -14.63 -11.87
CA ALA A 319 -18.00 -14.43 -10.75
C ALA A 319 -17.66 -13.15 -9.95
N GLY A 320 -16.37 -12.85 -9.81
CA GLY A 320 -15.89 -11.60 -9.22
C GLY A 320 -16.32 -10.36 -10.01
N ILE A 321 -16.16 -10.36 -11.33
CA ILE A 321 -16.56 -9.25 -12.20
C ILE A 321 -18.08 -9.04 -12.16
N ASP A 322 -18.85 -10.13 -12.19
CA ASP A 322 -20.31 -10.08 -12.13
C ASP A 322 -20.78 -9.48 -10.79
N THR A 323 -20.20 -9.94 -9.69
CA THR A 323 -20.47 -9.39 -8.35
C THR A 323 -20.06 -7.92 -8.25
N ALA A 324 -18.89 -7.53 -8.77
CA ALA A 324 -18.48 -6.13 -8.79
C ALA A 324 -19.45 -5.25 -9.60
N THR A 325 -20.01 -5.78 -10.68
CA THR A 325 -21.02 -5.10 -11.51
C THR A 325 -22.31 -4.87 -10.73
N GLU A 326 -22.77 -5.88 -9.99
CA GLU A 326 -23.95 -5.77 -9.13
C GLU A 326 -23.73 -4.74 -8.01
N LEU A 327 -22.59 -4.79 -7.33
CA LEU A 327 -22.27 -3.84 -6.24
C LEU A 327 -22.19 -2.40 -6.74
N ILE A 328 -21.60 -2.16 -7.92
CA ILE A 328 -21.53 -0.82 -8.53
C ILE A 328 -22.93 -0.33 -8.93
N SER A 329 -23.74 -1.19 -9.56
CA SER A 329 -25.06 -0.79 -10.10
C SER A 329 -26.15 -0.64 -9.02
N SER A 330 -26.02 -1.33 -7.89
CA SER A 330 -26.99 -1.29 -6.79
C SER A 330 -26.88 -0.04 -5.88
N GLY A 331 -25.82 0.75 -6.03
CA GLY A 331 -25.58 1.96 -5.22
C GLY A 331 -25.04 1.66 -3.81
N VAL A 332 -24.72 0.40 -3.47
CA VAL A 332 -24.20 0.04 -2.14
C VAL A 332 -22.83 0.65 -1.85
N LEU A 333 -22.04 0.96 -2.89
CA LEU A 333 -20.77 1.70 -2.73
C LEU A 333 -21.02 3.13 -2.25
N ALA A 334 -22.00 3.83 -2.82
CA ALA A 334 -22.37 5.17 -2.37
C ALA A 334 -22.90 5.13 -0.93
N ALA A 335 -23.71 4.14 -0.59
CA ALA A 335 -24.19 3.94 0.77
C ALA A 335 -23.04 3.66 1.76
N LYS A 336 -22.02 2.87 1.36
CA LYS A 336 -20.82 2.62 2.16
C LYS A 336 -20.01 3.89 2.40
N LEU A 337 -19.82 4.71 1.37
CA LEU A 337 -19.13 6.00 1.49
C LEU A 337 -19.90 6.95 2.43
N GLN A 338 -21.22 7.01 2.29
CA GLN A 338 -22.09 7.80 3.17
C GLN A 338 -22.03 7.30 4.62
N GLN A 339 -22.00 5.99 4.84
CA GLN A 339 -21.83 5.39 6.17
C GLN A 339 -20.55 5.89 6.84
N ILE A 340 -19.42 5.89 6.12
CA ILE A 340 -18.14 6.44 6.62
C ILE A 340 -18.31 7.91 6.96
N ASN A 341 -18.81 8.73 6.02
CA ASN A 341 -18.98 10.16 6.24
C ASN A 341 -19.86 10.48 7.46
N THR A 342 -20.97 9.76 7.65
CA THR A 342 -21.85 9.93 8.82
C THR A 342 -21.14 9.60 10.13
N LEU A 343 -20.22 8.63 10.16
CA LEU A 343 -19.44 8.33 11.36
C LEU A 343 -18.42 9.43 11.65
N LEU A 344 -17.75 9.94 10.63
CA LEU A 344 -16.77 11.02 10.75
C LEU A 344 -17.39 12.29 11.34
N GLN A 345 -18.65 12.61 10.98
CA GLN A 345 -19.37 13.76 11.53
C GLN A 345 -19.76 13.63 13.01
N ARG A 346 -19.60 12.45 13.63
CA ARG A 346 -19.86 12.24 15.06
C ARG A 346 -18.65 12.59 15.93
N PHE A 347 -17.49 12.80 15.31
CA PHE A 347 -16.22 13.10 15.96
C PHE A 347 -15.93 14.60 15.99
#